data_AF-A0A9E4N694-F1
#
_entry.id   AF-A0A9E4N694-F1
#
_cell.length_a   1.000
_cell.length_b   1.000
_cell.length_c   1.000
_cell.angle_alpha   90.00
_cell.angle_beta   90.00
_cell.angle_gamma   90.00
#
_symmetry.space_group_name_H-M   'P 1'
#
loop_
_entity.id
_entity.type
_entity.pdbx_description
1 polymer ?
#
loop_
_entity_poly.entity_id
_entity_poly.type
_entity_poly.pdbx_seq_one_letter_code
_entity_poly.pdbx_strand_id
1 'polypeptide(L)'
;MKGKRVGGTLPSNKVITILAVLVLVSLILALVTFLHTTQQESYDEQYLIRAAEQQVLAQRIAKYALSAARGELESFKPLQKSRDRFENIMWELKNGGGAASDLPGSPDEVNTELGDLENKWLALRSNIDEILKAQENILAIDEFSAIISEFVPQLQELSEELAEVLINSNAPRRQVYIATEQEMLIQRINSNVNQVLDGGQKTAAAIDQFSRDADLFGRTLEGLKNGDSEMGISKVKDKIASQRLDDVATLFTTIQDNATEIIQNIP
;
A
#
# COMPACT_ATOMS: atom_id res chain seq x y z
N MET A 1 1.28 -64.05 70.08
CA MET A 1 1.37 -64.41 68.64
C MET A 1 0.18 -65.26 68.24
N LYS A 2 -0.63 -64.79 67.29
CA LYS A 2 -1.25 -65.56 66.18
C LYS A 2 -2.34 -64.69 65.53
N GLY A 3 -2.01 -64.10 64.37
CA GLY A 3 -2.96 -63.41 63.52
C GLY A 3 -3.81 -64.40 62.71
N LYS A 4 -5.07 -64.06 62.48
CA LYS A 4 -5.98 -64.81 61.60
C LYS A 4 -6.40 -63.88 60.46
N ARG A 5 -5.79 -64.05 59.29
CA ARG A 5 -6.24 -63.45 58.03
C ARG A 5 -7.41 -64.26 57.50
N VAL A 6 -8.54 -63.61 57.24
CA VAL A 6 -9.70 -64.20 56.55
C VAL A 6 -9.58 -63.78 55.08
N GLY A 7 -9.23 -64.73 54.22
CA GLY A 7 -9.27 -64.56 52.76
C GLY A 7 -10.49 -65.28 52.20
N GLY A 8 -11.49 -64.53 51.74
CA GLY A 8 -12.60 -65.07 50.96
C GLY A 8 -12.18 -65.19 49.50
N THR A 9 -12.11 -66.41 48.97
CA THR A 9 -11.83 -66.69 47.57
C THR A 9 -13.12 -66.58 46.76
N LEU A 10 -13.25 -65.53 45.94
CA LEU A 10 -14.26 -65.47 44.88
C LEU A 10 -13.98 -66.60 43.86
N PRO A 11 -15.01 -67.25 43.28
CA PRO A 11 -14.80 -68.35 42.32
C PRO A 11 -14.01 -67.83 41.11
N SER A 12 -12.88 -68.50 40.83
CA SER A 12 -11.86 -68.11 39.85
C SER A 12 -12.43 -67.62 38.50
N ASN A 13 -13.49 -68.28 38.01
CA ASN A 13 -14.14 -67.91 36.75
C ASN A 13 -14.79 -66.52 36.80
N LYS A 14 -15.39 -66.10 37.93
CA LYS A 14 -15.99 -64.76 38.05
C LYS A 14 -14.93 -63.68 38.08
N VAL A 15 -13.79 -63.93 38.73
CA VAL A 15 -12.65 -63.00 38.76
C VAL A 15 -12.05 -62.84 37.37
N ILE A 16 -11.83 -63.94 36.64
CA ILE A 16 -11.32 -63.92 35.26
C ILE A 16 -12.28 -63.16 34.34
N THR A 17 -13.59 -63.40 34.47
CA THR A 17 -14.60 -62.70 33.65
C THR A 17 -14.64 -61.19 33.93
N ILE A 18 -14.55 -60.79 35.21
CA ILE A 18 -14.51 -59.37 35.59
C ILE A 18 -13.25 -58.69 35.07
N LEU A 19 -12.09 -59.35 35.19
CA LEU A 19 -10.82 -58.84 34.66
C LEU A 19 -10.85 -58.72 33.14
N ALA A 20 -11.43 -59.71 32.44
CA ALA A 20 -11.57 -59.66 30.98
C ALA A 20 -12.46 -58.49 30.52
N VAL A 21 -13.58 -58.24 31.21
CA VAL A 21 -14.46 -57.09 30.93
C VAL A 21 -13.75 -55.76 31.20
N LEU A 22 -13.01 -55.65 32.30
CA LEU A 22 -12.25 -54.43 32.62
C LEU A 22 -11.17 -54.10 31.58
N VAL A 23 -10.45 -55.12 31.09
CA VAL A 23 -9.47 -54.95 30.01
C VAL A 23 -10.15 -54.47 28.72
N LEU A 24 -11.30 -55.04 28.37
CA LEU A 24 -12.06 -54.67 27.17
C LEU A 24 -12.55 -53.22 27.23
N VAL A 25 -13.05 -52.77 28.38
CA VAL A 25 -13.45 -51.38 28.62
C VAL A 25 -12.24 -50.44 28.54
N SER A 26 -11.08 -50.83 29.10
CA SER A 26 -9.87 -50.02 29.04
C SER A 26 -9.32 -49.86 27.61
N LEU A 27 -9.48 -50.89 26.77
CA LEU A 27 -9.09 -50.84 25.36
C LEU A 27 -10.01 -49.93 24.54
N ILE A 28 -11.32 -49.95 24.82
CA ILE A 28 -12.28 -49.05 24.18
C ILE A 28 -12.01 -47.60 24.61
N LEU A 29 -11.77 -47.37 25.90
CA LEU A 29 -11.38 -46.05 26.40
C LEU A 29 -10.09 -45.58 25.73
N ALA A 30 -9.04 -46.41 25.71
CA ALA A 30 -7.79 -46.07 25.05
C ALA A 30 -7.96 -45.77 23.55
N LEU A 31 -8.84 -46.50 22.85
CA LEU A 31 -9.16 -46.25 21.46
C LEU A 31 -9.92 -44.93 21.27
N VAL A 32 -10.88 -44.61 22.13
CA VAL A 32 -11.60 -43.33 22.11
C VAL A 32 -10.64 -42.17 22.41
N THR A 33 -9.80 -42.30 23.43
CA THR A 33 -8.79 -41.28 23.76
C THR A 33 -7.77 -41.14 22.63
N PHE A 34 -7.33 -42.25 22.02
CA PHE A 34 -6.42 -42.22 20.87
C PHE A 34 -7.05 -41.54 19.66
N LEU A 35 -8.27 -41.93 19.26
CA LEU A 35 -8.99 -41.29 18.16
C LEU A 35 -9.24 -39.80 18.42
N HIS A 36 -9.58 -39.43 19.66
CA HIS A 36 -9.78 -38.04 20.05
C HIS A 36 -8.46 -37.26 20.01
N THR A 37 -7.36 -37.81 20.54
CA THR A 37 -6.02 -37.20 20.49
C THR A 37 -5.48 -37.09 19.07
N THR A 38 -5.63 -38.10 18.20
CA THR A 38 -5.18 -38.05 16.81
C THR A 38 -6.00 -37.06 15.97
N GLN A 39 -7.30 -36.90 16.26
CA GLN A 39 -8.13 -35.88 15.63
C GLN A 39 -7.78 -34.47 16.12
N GLN A 40 -7.50 -34.31 17.42
CA GLN A 40 -7.02 -33.06 18.02
C GLN A 40 -5.67 -32.63 17.41
N GLU A 41 -4.71 -33.56 17.29
CA GLU A 41 -3.40 -33.32 16.68
C GLU A 41 -3.53 -32.84 15.21
N SER A 42 -4.50 -33.38 14.46
CA SER A 42 -4.77 -32.96 13.09
C SER A 42 -5.41 -31.56 13.00
N TYR A 43 -6.21 -31.15 13.97
CA TYR A 43 -6.74 -29.79 14.05
C TYR A 43 -5.65 -28.79 14.47
N ASP A 44 -4.83 -29.14 15.45
CA ASP A 44 -3.71 -28.31 15.90
C ASP A 44 -2.72 -28.03 14.76
N GLU A 45 -2.41 -29.04 13.93
CA GLU A 45 -1.60 -28.86 12.72
C GLU A 45 -2.25 -27.89 11.72
N GLN A 46 -3.56 -28.01 11.50
CA GLN A 46 -4.29 -27.13 10.59
C GLN A 46 -4.35 -25.68 11.10
N TYR A 47 -4.57 -25.47 12.40
CA TYR A 47 -4.51 -24.15 13.02
C TYR A 47 -3.12 -23.52 12.90
N LEU A 48 -2.06 -24.30 13.14
CA LEU A 48 -0.68 -23.84 13.01
C LEU A 48 -0.34 -23.46 11.56
N ILE A 49 -0.80 -24.25 10.58
CA ILE A 49 -0.64 -23.92 9.15
C ILE A 49 -1.35 -22.61 8.81
N ARG A 50 -2.59 -22.40 9.28
CA ARG A 50 -3.34 -21.15 9.06
C ARG A 50 -2.65 -19.94 9.68
N ALA A 51 -2.19 -20.07 10.91
CA ALA A 51 -1.45 -19.01 11.61
C ALA A 51 -0.13 -18.68 10.88
N ALA A 52 0.62 -19.69 10.44
CA ALA A 52 1.82 -19.50 9.65
C ALA A 52 1.53 -18.83 8.29
N GLU A 53 0.43 -19.21 7.63
CA GLU A 53 0.00 -18.57 6.39
C GLU A 53 -0.39 -17.09 6.62
N GLN A 54 -1.11 -16.77 7.70
CA GLN A 54 -1.40 -15.38 8.08
C GLN A 54 -0.13 -14.55 8.29
N GLN A 55 0.90 -15.11 8.90
CA GLN A 55 2.19 -14.42 9.05
C GLN A 55 2.83 -14.10 7.69
N VAL A 56 2.84 -15.06 6.77
CA VAL A 56 3.38 -14.84 5.41
C VAL A 56 2.52 -13.82 4.65
N LEU A 57 1.20 -13.88 4.78
CA LEU A 57 0.28 -12.93 4.17
C LEU A 57 0.47 -11.51 4.72
N ALA A 58 0.70 -11.34 6.02
CA ALA A 58 0.98 -10.03 6.61
C ALA A 58 2.23 -9.39 5.98
N GLN A 59 3.28 -10.17 5.74
CA GLN A 59 4.49 -9.70 5.05
C GLN A 59 4.23 -9.35 3.59
N ARG A 60 3.43 -10.17 2.88
CA ARG A 60 3.02 -9.91 1.49
C ARG A 60 2.17 -8.64 1.39
N ILE A 61 1.21 -8.46 2.30
CA ILE A 61 0.38 -7.26 2.39
C ILE A 61 1.27 -6.04 2.59
N ALA A 62 2.22 -6.07 3.55
CA ALA A 62 3.13 -4.95 3.76
C ALA A 62 3.93 -4.61 2.49
N LYS A 63 4.46 -5.62 1.80
CA LYS A 63 5.18 -5.44 0.53
C LYS A 63 4.28 -4.84 -0.56
N TYR A 64 3.15 -5.48 -0.85
CA TYR A 64 2.29 -5.09 -1.96
C TYR A 64 1.53 -3.79 -1.69
N ALA A 65 1.22 -3.48 -0.42
CA ALA A 65 0.65 -2.19 -0.05
C ALA A 65 1.63 -1.06 -0.33
N LEU A 66 2.91 -1.22 0.03
CA LEU A 66 3.93 -0.22 -0.25
C LEU A 66 4.16 -0.03 -1.76
N SER A 67 4.26 -1.13 -2.52
CA SER A 67 4.42 -1.07 -3.97
C SER A 67 3.19 -0.49 -4.68
N ALA A 68 1.98 -0.91 -4.29
CA ALA A 68 0.74 -0.36 -4.84
C ALA A 68 0.59 1.14 -4.51
N ALA A 69 0.93 1.57 -3.29
CA ALA A 69 0.92 2.98 -2.91
C ALA A 69 1.92 3.85 -3.71
N ARG A 70 2.92 3.22 -4.34
CA ARG A 70 3.88 3.88 -5.25
C ARG A 70 3.50 3.81 -6.72
N GLY A 71 2.30 3.31 -7.07
CA GLY A 71 1.88 3.21 -8.47
C GLY A 71 2.28 1.93 -9.19
N GLU A 72 2.84 0.93 -8.52
CA GLU A 72 3.15 -0.33 -9.18
C GLU A 72 1.88 -1.14 -9.49
N LEU A 73 1.35 -1.01 -10.73
CA LEU A 73 0.13 -1.67 -11.20
C LEU A 73 0.08 -3.17 -10.89
N GLU A 74 1.21 -3.86 -11.07
CA GLU A 74 1.40 -5.30 -10.84
C GLU A 74 1.12 -5.72 -9.38
N SER A 75 1.16 -4.78 -8.43
CA SER A 75 1.04 -5.04 -6.99
C SER A 75 -0.39 -4.97 -6.44
N PHE A 76 -1.32 -4.30 -7.12
CA PHE A 76 -2.71 -4.15 -6.66
C PHE A 76 -3.44 -5.50 -6.57
N LYS A 77 -3.33 -6.34 -7.60
CA LYS A 77 -3.99 -7.65 -7.63
C LYS A 77 -3.43 -8.63 -6.57
N PRO A 78 -2.10 -8.77 -6.39
CA PRO A 78 -1.54 -9.50 -5.26
C PRO A 78 -1.96 -8.95 -3.89
N LEU A 79 -2.03 -7.62 -3.71
CA LEU A 79 -2.50 -7.00 -2.47
C LEU A 79 -3.93 -7.44 -2.14
N GLN A 80 -4.84 -7.29 -3.11
CA GLN A 80 -6.23 -7.73 -2.98
C GLN A 80 -6.33 -9.21 -2.62
N LYS A 81 -5.61 -10.07 -3.35
CA LYS A 81 -5.60 -11.53 -3.07
C LYS A 81 -5.08 -11.86 -1.69
N SER A 82 -4.03 -11.18 -1.24
CA SER A 82 -3.48 -11.40 0.11
C SER A 82 -4.44 -10.93 1.20
N ARG A 83 -5.13 -9.80 1.00
CA ARG A 83 -6.19 -9.31 1.89
C ARG A 83 -7.34 -10.30 1.99
N ASP A 84 -7.87 -10.72 0.85
CA ASP A 84 -9.02 -11.63 0.79
C ASP A 84 -8.68 -12.99 1.41
N ARG A 85 -7.46 -13.49 1.19
CA ARG A 85 -7.00 -14.74 1.82
C ARG A 85 -6.84 -14.60 3.32
N PHE A 86 -6.29 -13.48 3.82
CA PHE A 86 -6.15 -13.25 5.25
C PHE A 86 -7.52 -13.20 5.94
N GLU A 87 -8.47 -12.45 5.36
CA GLU A 87 -9.86 -12.38 5.83
C GLU A 87 -10.51 -13.76 5.88
N ASN A 88 -10.37 -14.55 4.82
CA ASN A 88 -10.92 -15.90 4.77
C ASN A 88 -10.31 -16.81 5.86
N ILE A 89 -8.99 -16.75 6.09
CA ILE A 89 -8.36 -17.53 7.17
C ILE A 89 -8.85 -17.05 8.54
N MET A 90 -9.02 -15.74 8.74
CA MET A 90 -9.60 -15.19 9.98
C MET A 90 -11.00 -15.75 10.23
N TRP A 91 -11.83 -15.80 9.18
CA TRP A 91 -13.16 -16.39 9.25
C TRP A 91 -13.12 -17.89 9.56
N GLU A 92 -12.23 -18.65 8.91
CA GLU A 92 -12.01 -20.09 9.16
C GLU A 92 -11.58 -20.35 10.61
N LEU A 93 -10.67 -19.55 11.16
CA LEU A 93 -10.19 -19.69 12.53
C LEU A 93 -11.29 -19.40 13.55
N LYS A 94 -12.19 -18.44 13.28
CA LYS A 94 -13.29 -18.09 14.20
C LYS A 94 -14.49 -19.03 14.12
N ASN A 95 -14.87 -19.43 12.91
CA ASN A 95 -16.15 -20.10 12.65
C ASN A 95 -15.99 -21.57 12.21
N GLY A 96 -14.76 -22.00 11.94
CA GLY A 96 -14.45 -23.29 11.32
C GLY A 96 -14.45 -23.23 9.79
N GLY A 97 -13.87 -24.25 9.16
CA GLY A 97 -13.66 -24.36 7.71
C GLY A 97 -14.92 -24.62 6.87
N GLY A 98 -16.11 -24.66 7.50
CA GLY A 98 -17.37 -24.98 6.85
C GLY A 98 -17.36 -26.36 6.18
N ALA A 99 -18.11 -26.54 5.09
CA ALA A 99 -18.18 -27.83 4.37
C ALA A 99 -16.89 -28.19 3.59
N ALA A 100 -15.94 -27.25 3.46
CA ALA A 100 -14.69 -27.42 2.70
C ALA A 100 -13.53 -27.93 3.55
N SER A 101 -13.61 -27.79 4.87
CA SER A 101 -12.59 -28.26 5.83
C SER A 101 -13.30 -28.63 7.14
N ASP A 102 -13.07 -29.85 7.61
CA ASP A 102 -13.63 -30.40 8.87
C ASP A 102 -13.03 -29.74 10.13
N LEU A 103 -12.46 -28.55 9.99
CA LEU A 103 -11.83 -27.79 11.06
C LEU A 103 -12.92 -27.04 11.84
N PRO A 104 -13.10 -27.30 13.15
CA PRO A 104 -13.96 -26.49 13.98
C PRO A 104 -13.43 -25.06 14.15
N GLY A 105 -14.22 -24.19 14.76
CA GLY A 105 -13.70 -22.91 15.24
C GLY A 105 -12.61 -23.12 16.30
N SER A 106 -11.73 -22.14 16.43
CA SER A 106 -10.61 -22.17 17.36
C SER A 106 -11.10 -22.36 18.80
N PRO A 107 -10.34 -23.06 19.66
CA PRO A 107 -10.72 -23.31 21.05
C PRO A 107 -10.92 -22.03 21.86
N ASP A 108 -11.73 -22.11 22.91
CA ASP A 108 -12.04 -20.95 23.78
C ASP A 108 -10.79 -20.35 24.43
N GLU A 109 -9.74 -21.15 24.62
CA GLU A 109 -8.48 -20.74 25.22
C GLU A 109 -7.74 -19.65 24.43
N VAL A 110 -7.98 -19.54 23.12
CA VAL A 110 -7.29 -18.58 22.23
C VAL A 110 -8.22 -17.50 21.67
N ASN A 111 -9.49 -17.48 22.10
CA ASN A 111 -10.49 -16.53 21.59
C ASN A 111 -10.14 -15.07 21.88
N THR A 112 -9.43 -14.80 22.99
CA THR A 112 -9.00 -13.43 23.33
C THR A 112 -7.95 -12.94 22.34
N GLU A 113 -6.90 -13.73 22.12
CA GLU A 113 -5.81 -13.44 21.20
C GLU A 113 -6.31 -13.33 19.75
N LEU A 114 -7.26 -14.18 19.37
CA LEU A 114 -7.89 -14.17 18.05
C LEU A 114 -8.73 -12.89 17.86
N GLY A 115 -9.47 -12.46 18.87
CA GLY A 115 -10.19 -11.18 18.86
C GLY A 115 -9.27 -9.96 18.75
N ASP A 116 -8.14 -9.98 19.46
CA ASP A 116 -7.12 -8.91 19.36
C ASP A 116 -6.48 -8.85 17.97
N LEU A 117 -6.22 -10.02 17.35
CA LEU A 117 -5.72 -10.11 15.99
C LEU A 117 -6.76 -9.59 14.98
N GLU A 118 -8.03 -9.94 15.14
CA GLU A 118 -9.12 -9.45 14.30
C GLU A 118 -9.25 -7.93 14.37
N ASN A 119 -9.19 -7.33 15.56
CA ASN A 119 -9.25 -5.88 15.71
C ASN A 119 -8.11 -5.17 14.96
N LYS A 120 -6.88 -5.69 15.08
CA LYS A 120 -5.72 -5.18 14.32
C LYS A 120 -5.89 -5.39 12.82
N TRP A 121 -6.43 -6.53 12.42
CA TRP A 121 -6.71 -6.87 11.03
C TRP A 121 -7.74 -5.90 10.42
N LEU A 122 -8.84 -5.60 11.11
CA LEU A 122 -9.87 -4.68 10.63
C LEU A 122 -9.29 -3.28 10.37
N ALA A 123 -8.45 -2.78 11.28
CA ALA A 123 -7.75 -1.51 11.08
C ALA A 123 -6.81 -1.55 9.86
N LEU A 124 -6.01 -2.62 9.72
CA LEU A 124 -5.12 -2.79 8.57
C LEU A 124 -5.91 -2.93 7.25
N ARG A 125 -6.98 -3.72 7.26
CA ARG A 125 -7.86 -3.94 6.12
C ARG A 125 -8.47 -2.63 5.62
N SER A 126 -8.93 -1.77 6.52
CA SER A 126 -9.44 -0.44 6.14
C SER A 126 -8.42 0.33 5.30
N ASN A 127 -7.15 0.36 5.72
CA ASN A 127 -6.09 1.03 4.97
C ASN A 127 -5.80 0.34 3.62
N ILE A 128 -5.85 -1.00 3.55
CA ILE A 128 -5.69 -1.74 2.28
C ILE A 128 -6.84 -1.41 1.32
N ASP A 129 -8.07 -1.35 1.85
CA ASP A 129 -9.27 -1.05 1.07
C ASP A 129 -9.21 0.38 0.50
N GLU A 130 -8.66 1.34 1.24
CA GLU A 130 -8.38 2.69 0.76
C GLU A 130 -7.36 2.69 -0.40
N ILE A 131 -6.24 1.97 -0.27
CA ILE A 131 -5.23 1.85 -1.35
C ILE A 131 -5.85 1.24 -2.61
N LEU A 132 -6.60 0.15 -2.46
CA LEU A 132 -7.24 -0.53 -3.60
C LEU A 132 -8.32 0.33 -4.25
N LYS A 133 -9.08 1.09 -3.47
CA LYS A 133 -10.09 2.03 -3.99
C LYS A 133 -9.44 3.21 -4.72
N ALA A 134 -8.27 3.66 -4.26
CA ALA A 134 -7.53 4.76 -4.85
C ALA A 134 -6.63 4.31 -6.04
N GLN A 135 -6.76 3.07 -6.52
CA GLN A 135 -5.88 2.51 -7.56
C GLN A 135 -5.72 3.43 -8.79
N GLU A 136 -6.84 3.86 -9.39
CA GLU A 136 -6.80 4.71 -10.59
C GLU A 136 -6.06 6.03 -10.33
N ASN A 137 -6.32 6.64 -9.17
CA ASN A 137 -5.69 7.91 -8.79
C ASN A 137 -4.19 7.75 -8.53
N ILE A 138 -3.79 6.66 -7.85
CA ILE A 138 -2.38 6.40 -7.58
C ILE A 138 -1.61 6.16 -8.89
N LEU A 139 -2.20 5.42 -9.84
CA LEU A 139 -1.62 5.20 -11.16
C LEU A 139 -1.48 6.49 -11.97
N ALA A 140 -2.50 7.36 -11.93
CA ALA A 140 -2.44 8.65 -12.60
C ALA A 140 -1.33 9.56 -12.03
N ILE A 141 -1.13 9.56 -10.71
CA ILE A 141 -0.05 10.33 -10.08
C ILE A 141 1.33 9.74 -10.43
N ASP A 142 1.47 8.42 -10.52
CA ASP A 142 2.72 7.77 -10.94
C ASP A 142 3.09 8.11 -12.39
N GLU A 143 2.13 8.00 -13.32
CA GLU A 143 2.29 8.39 -14.72
C GLU A 143 2.71 9.86 -14.85
N PHE A 144 2.10 10.74 -14.07
CA PHE A 144 2.49 12.15 -14.03
C PHE A 144 3.91 12.38 -13.57
N SER A 145 4.33 11.67 -12.53
CA SER A 145 5.67 11.81 -12.02
C SER A 145 6.69 11.32 -13.04
N ALA A 146 6.36 10.28 -13.82
CA ALA A 146 7.19 9.84 -14.93
C ALA A 146 7.32 10.95 -15.99
N ILE A 147 6.21 11.59 -16.37
CA ILE A 147 6.18 12.74 -17.31
C ILE A 147 7.04 13.90 -16.79
N ILE A 148 6.87 14.27 -15.52
CA ILE A 148 7.65 15.32 -14.87
C ILE A 148 9.14 14.96 -14.87
N SER A 149 9.48 13.73 -14.50
CA SER A 149 10.87 13.26 -14.46
C SER A 149 11.53 13.23 -15.84
N GLU A 150 10.76 12.99 -16.90
CA GLU A 150 11.22 12.99 -18.29
C GLU A 150 11.39 14.41 -18.86
N PHE A 151 10.44 15.31 -18.59
CA PHE A 151 10.40 16.62 -19.23
C PHE A 151 11.05 17.74 -18.41
N VAL A 152 11.18 17.61 -17.08
CA VAL A 152 11.84 18.63 -16.25
C VAL A 152 13.29 18.90 -16.69
N PRO A 153 14.14 17.89 -16.96
CA PRO A 153 15.49 18.14 -17.46
C PRO A 153 15.51 18.90 -18.79
N GLN A 154 14.59 18.57 -19.70
CA GLN A 154 14.45 19.27 -20.99
C GLN A 154 13.96 20.70 -20.81
N LEU A 155 13.06 20.92 -19.85
CA LEU A 155 12.54 22.25 -19.53
C LEU A 155 13.61 23.15 -18.91
N GLN A 156 14.49 22.58 -18.07
CA GLN A 156 15.67 23.27 -17.54
C GLN A 156 16.62 23.69 -18.66
N GLU A 157 16.99 22.77 -19.54
CA GLU A 157 17.88 23.07 -20.68
C GLU A 157 17.32 24.19 -21.56
N LEU A 158 16.03 24.11 -21.95
CA LEU A 158 15.40 25.15 -22.76
C LEU A 158 15.28 26.50 -22.04
N SER A 159 15.09 26.48 -20.71
CA SER A 159 14.98 27.69 -19.89
C SER A 159 16.34 28.37 -19.69
N GLU A 160 17.42 27.58 -19.53
CA GLU A 160 18.80 28.04 -19.52
C GLU A 160 19.17 28.65 -20.89
N GLU A 161 18.86 27.97 -22.00
CA GLU A 161 19.06 28.49 -23.35
C GLU A 161 18.31 29.83 -23.58
N LEU A 162 17.07 29.94 -23.10
CA LEU A 162 16.31 31.18 -23.18
C LEU A 162 17.03 32.32 -22.43
N ALA A 163 17.51 32.06 -21.22
CA ALA A 163 18.26 33.05 -20.43
C ALA A 163 19.55 33.48 -21.15
N GLU A 164 20.30 32.55 -21.72
CA GLU A 164 21.50 32.85 -22.51
C GLU A 164 21.19 33.72 -23.73
N VAL A 165 20.13 33.41 -24.49
CA VAL A 165 19.73 34.21 -25.65
C VAL A 165 19.29 35.62 -25.22
N LEU A 166 18.59 35.76 -24.10
CA LEU A 166 18.21 37.07 -23.56
C LEU A 166 19.44 37.91 -23.15
N ILE A 167 20.46 37.27 -22.58
CA ILE A 167 21.74 37.93 -22.26
C ILE A 167 22.46 38.37 -23.54
N ASN A 168 22.60 37.46 -24.51
CA ASN A 168 23.32 37.71 -25.76
C ASN A 168 22.63 38.74 -26.67
N SER A 169 21.31 38.83 -26.62
CA SER A 169 20.51 39.86 -27.33
C SER A 169 20.45 41.20 -26.58
N ASN A 170 21.12 41.32 -25.43
CA ASN A 170 21.13 42.52 -24.59
C ASN A 170 19.69 42.95 -24.19
N ALA A 171 18.86 41.96 -23.85
CA ALA A 171 17.49 42.15 -23.41
C ALA A 171 17.42 43.00 -22.11
N PRO A 172 16.27 43.64 -21.81
CA PRO A 172 16.06 44.31 -20.54
C PRO A 172 16.42 43.40 -19.35
N ARG A 173 17.20 43.93 -18.39
CA ARG A 173 17.65 43.17 -17.20
C ARG A 173 16.52 42.48 -16.44
N ARG A 174 15.33 43.08 -16.44
CA ARG A 174 14.12 42.50 -15.83
C ARG A 174 13.68 41.21 -16.53
N GLN A 175 13.76 41.12 -17.86
CA GLN A 175 13.43 39.89 -18.59
C GLN A 175 14.43 38.78 -18.29
N VAL A 176 15.73 39.10 -18.26
CA VAL A 176 16.79 38.14 -17.90
C VAL A 176 16.55 37.61 -16.48
N TYR A 177 16.31 38.51 -15.51
CA TYR A 177 16.00 38.12 -14.13
C TYR A 177 14.78 37.19 -14.04
N ILE A 178 13.67 37.55 -14.68
CA ILE A 178 12.45 36.76 -14.68
C ILE A 178 12.70 35.37 -15.28
N ALA A 179 13.40 35.29 -16.42
CA ALA A 179 13.74 34.02 -17.07
C ALA A 179 14.59 33.14 -16.14
N THR A 180 15.60 33.71 -15.46
CA THR A 180 16.42 32.95 -14.51
C THR A 180 15.67 32.53 -13.24
N GLU A 181 14.66 33.29 -12.80
CA GLU A 181 13.83 32.88 -11.65
C GLU A 181 12.95 31.67 -11.97
N GLN A 182 12.64 31.44 -13.24
CA GLN A 182 11.83 30.28 -13.65
C GLN A 182 12.51 28.94 -13.32
N GLU A 183 13.85 28.87 -13.31
CA GLU A 183 14.60 27.67 -12.92
C GLU A 183 14.20 27.17 -11.53
N MET A 184 14.06 28.10 -10.59
CA MET A 184 13.70 27.77 -9.21
C MET A 184 12.26 27.24 -9.12
N LEU A 185 11.35 27.74 -9.96
CA LEU A 185 9.99 27.21 -10.06
C LEU A 185 9.99 25.79 -10.64
N ILE A 186 10.79 25.51 -11.68
CA ILE A 186 10.91 24.17 -12.26
C ILE A 186 11.39 23.16 -11.21
N GLN A 187 12.43 23.51 -10.44
CA GLN A 187 12.92 22.64 -9.36
C GLN A 187 11.86 22.39 -8.29
N ARG A 188 11.08 23.42 -7.90
CA ARG A 188 10.02 23.28 -6.90
C ARG A 188 8.85 22.47 -7.41
N ILE A 189 8.46 22.65 -8.67
CA ILE A 189 7.46 21.82 -9.34
C ILE A 189 7.88 20.35 -9.26
N ASN A 190 9.11 20.02 -9.69
CA ASN A 190 9.64 18.66 -9.63
C ASN A 190 9.67 18.11 -8.19
N SER A 191 10.19 18.89 -7.24
CA SER A 191 10.30 18.48 -5.85
C SER A 191 8.92 18.24 -5.20
N ASN A 192 7.92 19.06 -5.53
CA ASN A 192 6.58 18.92 -4.97
C ASN A 192 5.86 17.69 -5.54
N VAL A 193 6.03 17.38 -6.83
CA VAL A 193 5.46 16.16 -7.44
C VAL A 193 6.02 14.90 -6.77
N ASN A 194 7.34 14.85 -6.57
CA ASN A 194 7.97 13.74 -5.84
C ASN A 194 7.46 13.64 -4.39
N GLN A 195 7.25 14.79 -3.73
CA GLN A 195 6.69 14.83 -2.37
C GLN A 195 5.22 14.34 -2.31
N VAL A 196 4.45 14.49 -3.39
CA VAL A 196 3.09 13.93 -3.50
C VAL A 196 3.15 12.42 -3.60
N LEU A 197 4.06 11.86 -4.40
CA LEU A 197 4.28 10.41 -4.50
C LEU A 197 4.74 9.77 -3.19
N ASP A 198 5.60 10.45 -2.44
CA ASP A 198 6.04 9.97 -1.12
C ASP A 198 4.87 9.84 -0.13
N GLY A 199 3.78 10.57 -0.35
CA GLY A 199 2.58 10.56 0.48
C GLY A 199 2.79 11.19 1.88
N GLY A 200 1.77 11.03 2.72
CA GLY A 200 1.81 11.44 4.13
C GLY A 200 1.32 12.86 4.42
N GLN A 201 1.69 13.40 5.57
CA GLN A 201 1.10 14.64 6.11
C GLN A 201 1.41 15.90 5.27
N LYS A 202 2.43 15.86 4.41
CA LYS A 202 2.83 17.00 3.57
C LYS A 202 2.18 17.00 2.19
N THR A 203 1.46 15.96 1.82
CA THR A 203 0.91 15.79 0.46
C THR A 203 0.01 16.96 0.06
N ALA A 204 -0.94 17.36 0.91
CA ALA A 204 -1.85 18.48 0.62
C ALA A 204 -1.07 19.79 0.38
N ALA A 205 -0.09 20.10 1.22
CA ALA A 205 0.74 21.29 1.07
C ALA A 205 1.62 21.24 -0.20
N ALA A 206 2.09 20.05 -0.59
CA ALA A 206 2.87 19.85 -1.81
C ALA A 206 2.01 20.06 -3.07
N ILE A 207 0.78 19.55 -3.10
CA ILE A 207 -0.20 19.79 -4.17
C ILE A 207 -0.46 21.29 -4.32
N ASP A 208 -0.80 21.96 -3.22
CA ASP A 208 -1.05 23.40 -3.18
C ASP A 208 0.13 24.21 -3.72
N GLN A 209 1.36 23.81 -3.34
CA GLN A 209 2.55 24.50 -3.76
C GLN A 209 2.91 24.26 -5.23
N PHE A 210 2.75 23.02 -5.70
CA PHE A 210 2.85 22.66 -7.11
C PHE A 210 1.90 23.52 -7.96
N SER A 211 0.61 23.58 -7.61
CA SER A 211 -0.38 24.35 -8.38
C SER A 211 -0.04 25.83 -8.46
N ARG A 212 0.41 26.44 -7.36
CA ARG A 212 0.84 27.85 -7.35
C ARG A 212 2.09 28.09 -8.20
N ASP A 213 3.07 27.20 -8.13
CA ASP A 213 4.31 27.35 -8.88
C ASP A 213 4.08 27.15 -10.38
N ALA A 214 3.23 26.18 -10.75
CA ALA A 214 2.81 25.95 -12.13
C ALA A 214 2.02 27.14 -12.70
N ASP A 215 1.05 27.70 -11.96
CA ASP A 215 0.31 28.89 -12.38
C ASP A 215 1.23 30.10 -12.57
N LEU A 216 2.13 30.35 -11.61
CA LEU A 216 3.08 31.45 -11.70
C LEU A 216 4.03 31.28 -12.89
N PHE A 217 4.51 30.06 -13.14
CA PHE A 217 5.38 29.75 -14.28
C PHE A 217 4.66 30.01 -15.60
N GLY A 218 3.46 29.45 -15.80
CA GLY A 218 2.65 29.66 -17.00
C GLY A 218 2.33 31.12 -17.28
N ARG A 219 1.89 31.86 -16.25
CA ARG A 219 1.62 33.31 -16.35
C ARG A 219 2.87 34.11 -16.70
N THR A 220 4.02 33.72 -16.17
CA THR A 220 5.29 34.40 -16.46
C THR A 220 5.73 34.18 -17.90
N LEU A 221 5.62 32.95 -18.43
CA LEU A 221 5.90 32.67 -19.84
C LEU A 221 4.97 33.47 -20.77
N GLU A 222 3.68 33.53 -20.44
CA GLU A 222 2.71 34.31 -21.19
C GLU A 222 3.02 35.81 -21.14
N GLY A 223 3.41 36.32 -19.97
CA GLY A 223 3.88 37.70 -19.80
C GLY A 223 5.15 38.00 -20.60
N LEU A 224 6.09 37.06 -20.71
CA LEU A 224 7.27 37.21 -21.57
C LEU A 224 6.88 37.21 -23.07
N LYS A 225 5.84 36.47 -23.46
CA LYS A 225 5.41 36.31 -24.86
C LYS A 225 4.57 37.49 -25.36
N ASN A 226 3.66 37.97 -24.52
CA ASN A 226 2.66 38.96 -24.88
C ASN A 226 2.79 40.30 -24.14
N GLY A 227 3.55 40.32 -23.04
CA GLY A 227 3.63 41.45 -22.13
C GLY A 227 2.53 41.37 -21.08
N ASP A 228 2.88 41.70 -19.84
CA ASP A 228 1.97 41.79 -18.71
C ASP A 228 2.31 43.03 -17.87
N SER A 229 1.43 44.04 -17.92
CA SER A 229 1.63 45.27 -17.17
C SER A 229 1.39 45.13 -15.67
N GLU A 230 0.55 44.18 -15.25
CA GLU A 230 0.26 43.93 -13.84
C GLU A 230 1.44 43.24 -13.16
N MET A 231 2.10 42.31 -13.86
CA MET A 231 3.32 41.63 -13.40
C MET A 231 4.60 42.43 -13.71
N GLY A 232 4.49 43.53 -14.47
CA GLY A 232 5.63 44.36 -14.87
C GLY A 232 6.58 43.65 -15.84
N ILE A 233 6.04 42.77 -16.68
CA ILE A 233 6.78 41.97 -17.66
C ILE A 233 6.60 42.62 -19.04
N SER A 234 7.71 43.04 -19.66
CA SER A 234 7.68 43.47 -21.04
C SER A 234 7.75 42.28 -21.99
N LYS A 235 7.06 42.37 -23.13
CA LYS A 235 7.16 41.39 -24.21
C LYS A 235 8.60 41.25 -24.73
N VAL A 236 9.04 40.01 -24.89
CA VAL A 236 10.28 39.64 -25.59
C VAL A 236 10.10 39.90 -27.09
N LYS A 237 11.01 40.67 -27.68
CA LYS A 237 10.96 41.09 -29.09
C LYS A 237 12.04 40.45 -29.96
N ASP A 238 13.09 39.94 -29.33
CA ASP A 238 14.12 39.21 -30.06
C ASP A 238 13.53 37.92 -30.64
N LYS A 239 13.83 37.65 -31.92
CA LYS A 239 13.21 36.54 -32.64
C LYS A 239 13.67 35.18 -32.12
N ILE A 240 14.95 35.07 -31.74
CA ILE A 240 15.52 33.81 -31.25
C ILE A 240 14.99 33.55 -29.84
N ALA A 241 14.97 34.58 -28.98
CA ALA A 241 14.41 34.48 -27.64
C ALA A 241 12.90 34.15 -27.68
N SER A 242 12.15 34.74 -28.61
CA SER A 242 10.74 34.42 -28.80
C SER A 242 10.53 32.96 -29.22
N GLN A 243 11.37 32.43 -30.11
CA GLN A 243 11.29 31.02 -30.50
C GLN A 243 11.58 30.10 -29.32
N ARG A 244 12.63 30.38 -28.54
CA ARG A 244 12.95 29.61 -27.33
C ARG A 244 11.86 29.66 -26.28
N LEU A 245 11.24 30.83 -26.11
CA LEU A 245 10.09 30.99 -25.23
C LEU A 245 8.90 30.15 -25.69
N ASP A 246 8.66 30.04 -27.00
CA ASP A 246 7.62 29.15 -27.54
C ASP A 246 7.95 27.67 -27.32
N ASP A 247 9.23 27.29 -27.44
CA ASP A 247 9.70 25.92 -27.16
C ASP A 247 9.46 25.56 -25.68
N VAL A 248 9.85 26.45 -24.75
CA VAL A 248 9.61 26.32 -23.29
C VAL A 248 8.12 26.24 -22.98
N ALA A 249 7.30 27.12 -23.57
CA ALA A 249 5.86 27.16 -23.34
C ALA A 249 5.15 25.90 -23.86
N THR A 250 5.58 25.37 -25.00
CA THR A 250 5.03 24.13 -25.56
C THR A 250 5.31 22.96 -24.63
N LEU A 251 6.56 22.82 -24.17
CA LEU A 251 6.94 21.75 -23.26
C LEU A 251 6.21 21.85 -21.92
N PHE A 252 6.09 23.06 -21.38
CA PHE A 252 5.37 23.31 -20.13
C PHE A 252 3.86 23.03 -20.26
N THR A 253 3.24 23.35 -21.41
CA THR A 253 1.83 23.06 -21.65
C THR A 253 1.57 21.56 -21.58
N THR A 254 2.45 20.73 -22.16
CA THR A 254 2.37 19.27 -22.03
C THR A 254 2.38 18.84 -20.56
N ILE A 255 3.24 19.42 -19.72
CA ILE A 255 3.27 19.13 -18.29
C ILE A 255 1.96 19.56 -17.61
N GLN A 256 1.46 20.76 -17.91
CA GLN A 256 0.26 21.34 -17.29
C GLN A 256 -1.03 20.59 -17.66
N ASP A 257 -1.17 20.15 -18.91
CA ASP A 257 -2.33 19.41 -19.38
C ASP A 257 -2.44 18.07 -18.63
N ASN A 258 -1.32 17.34 -18.52
CA ASN A 258 -1.25 16.11 -17.74
C ASN A 258 -1.54 16.37 -16.26
N ALA A 259 -0.96 17.42 -15.66
CA ALA A 259 -1.20 17.80 -14.27
C ALA A 259 -2.69 18.05 -13.96
N THR A 260 -3.39 18.72 -14.88
CA THR A 260 -4.80 19.10 -14.72
C THR A 260 -5.71 17.87 -14.71
N GLU A 261 -5.43 16.90 -15.58
CA GLU A 261 -6.16 15.63 -15.63
C GLU A 261 -6.08 14.89 -14.28
N ILE A 262 -4.93 14.92 -13.63
CA ILE A 262 -4.73 14.23 -12.35
C ILE A 262 -5.38 15.00 -11.21
N ILE A 263 -5.17 16.32 -11.12
CA ILE A 263 -5.73 17.14 -10.04
C ILE A 263 -7.27 17.07 -10.04
N GLN A 264 -7.91 16.99 -11.21
CA GLN A 264 -9.36 16.83 -11.30
C GLN A 264 -9.86 15.46 -10.84
N ASN A 265 -8.99 14.44 -10.85
CA ASN A 265 -9.30 13.07 -10.45
C ASN A 265 -8.85 12.74 -9.01
N ILE A 266 -8.13 13.64 -8.33
CA ILE A 266 -7.82 13.51 -6.90
C ILE A 266 -9.06 13.94 -6.08
N PRO A 267 -9.59 13.07 -5.20
CA PRO A 267 -10.75 13.35 -4.35
C PRO A 267 -10.46 14.34 -3.20
#